data_AF-A0A844AUK4-F1
#
_entry.id   AF-A0A844AUK4-F1
#
_cell.length_a   1.000
_cell.length_b   1.000
_cell.length_c   1.000
_cell.angle_alpha   90.00
_cell.angle_beta   90.00
_cell.angle_gamma   90.00
#
_symmetry.space_group_name_H-M   'P 1'
#
loop_
_entity.id
_entity.type
_entity.pdbx_description
1 polymer ?
#
loop_
_entity_poly.entity_id
_entity_poly.type
_entity_poly.pdbx_seq_one_letter_code
_entity_poly.pdbx_strand_id
1 'polypeptide(L)'
;MNQLPEYLLKLGGLHDARLVAMNWHVESQVVEFVVDDIYANFLGLPEYPGRQSGVIRLEGVSHVEFAVEASQELKLFELLPAEDHADEVVAKFSPGGRVRIRYAAAIYPSSLI
;
A
#
# COMPACT_ATOMS: atom_id res chain seq x y z
N MET A 1 -0.44 1.03 -18.63
CA MET A 1 -1.54 0.43 -17.84
C MET A 1 -1.04 0.28 -16.42
N ASN A 2 -1.81 0.77 -15.46
CA ASN A 2 -1.47 0.70 -14.05
C ASN A 2 -1.63 -0.76 -13.55
N GLN A 3 -0.53 -1.45 -13.29
CA GLN A 3 -0.49 -2.87 -12.90
C GLN A 3 -0.44 -3.07 -11.38
N LEU A 4 -0.59 -1.99 -10.60
CA LEU A 4 -0.60 -2.07 -9.15
C LEU A 4 -1.66 -3.05 -8.59
N PRO A 5 -2.90 -3.10 -9.11
CA PRO A 5 -3.90 -4.08 -8.66
C PRO A 5 -3.40 -5.53 -8.75
N GLU A 6 -2.84 -5.92 -9.90
CA GLU A 6 -2.34 -7.28 -10.12
C GLU A 6 -1.16 -7.59 -9.21
N TYR A 7 -0.27 -6.62 -8.98
CA TYR A 7 0.84 -6.74 -8.05
C TYR A 7 0.35 -6.99 -6.61
N LEU A 8 -0.59 -6.17 -6.13
CA LEU A 8 -1.15 -6.31 -4.78
C LEU A 8 -1.88 -7.64 -4.61
N LEU A 9 -2.61 -8.09 -5.63
CA LEU A 9 -3.33 -9.36 -5.61
C LEU A 9 -2.37 -10.56 -5.46
N LYS A 10 -1.21 -10.52 -6.13
CA LYS A 10 -0.16 -11.55 -6.00
C LYS A 10 0.49 -11.58 -4.61
N LEU A 11 0.53 -10.45 -3.92
CA LEU A 11 1.03 -10.36 -2.53
C LEU A 11 -0.04 -10.68 -1.48
N GLY A 12 -1.26 -11.04 -1.89
CA GLY A 12 -2.39 -11.19 -0.98
C GLY A 12 -2.71 -9.87 -0.27
N GLY A 13 -2.83 -8.77 -1.04
CA GLY A 13 -3.32 -7.48 -0.55
C GLY A 13 -2.42 -6.74 0.45
N LEU A 14 -1.18 -7.20 0.66
CA LEU A 14 -0.28 -6.75 1.74
C LEU A 14 -0.92 -6.91 3.13
N HIS A 15 -1.77 -7.91 3.32
CA HIS A 15 -2.37 -8.21 4.62
C HIS A 15 -1.28 -8.38 5.68
N ASP A 16 -1.54 -7.87 6.88
CA ASP A 16 -0.66 -7.89 8.06
C ASP A 16 0.69 -7.15 7.91
N ALA A 17 0.92 -6.48 6.77
CA ALA A 17 2.10 -5.65 6.58
C ALA A 17 2.08 -4.45 7.54
N ARG A 18 3.20 -4.28 8.26
CA ARG A 18 3.40 -3.12 9.12
C ARG A 18 3.76 -1.91 8.27
N LEU A 19 2.93 -0.87 8.31
CA LEU A 19 3.25 0.42 7.68
C LEU A 19 4.27 1.14 8.57
N VAL A 20 5.47 1.36 8.04
CA VAL A 20 6.54 2.11 8.73
C VAL A 20 6.31 3.61 8.62
N ALA A 21 5.96 4.08 7.42
CA ALA A 21 5.68 5.47 7.15
C ALA A 21 4.77 5.61 5.94
N MET A 22 4.01 6.69 5.91
CA MET A 22 3.38 7.17 4.69
C MET A 22 3.85 8.61 4.46
N ASN A 23 4.65 8.81 3.41
CA ASN A 23 5.22 10.11 3.09
C ASN A 23 4.40 10.76 1.99
N TRP A 24 3.97 12.00 2.20
CA TRP A 24 3.29 12.78 1.18
C TRP A 24 4.16 13.97 0.76
N HIS A 25 4.61 13.94 -0.49
CA HIS A 25 5.40 14.99 -1.13
C HIS A 25 4.49 15.82 -2.03
N VAL A 26 3.91 16.89 -1.48
CA VAL A 26 2.91 17.72 -2.17
C VAL A 26 3.48 18.35 -3.44
N GLU A 27 4.69 18.91 -3.37
CA GLU A 27 5.32 19.62 -4.50
C GLU A 27 5.59 18.71 -5.69
N SER A 28 5.96 17.45 -5.45
CA SER A 28 6.21 16.45 -6.49
C SER A 28 5.00 15.55 -6.79
N GLN A 29 3.85 15.81 -6.15
CA GLN A 29 2.63 15.03 -6.30
C GLN A 29 2.85 13.53 -6.10
N VAL A 30 3.57 13.16 -5.05
CA VAL A 30 3.93 11.78 -4.75
C VAL A 30 3.44 11.37 -3.37
N VAL A 31 2.92 10.16 -3.25
CA VAL A 31 2.70 9.49 -1.97
C VAL A 31 3.47 8.18 -1.93
N GLU A 32 4.18 7.92 -0.84
CA GLU A 32 4.93 6.69 -0.61
C GLU A 32 4.37 5.94 0.59
N PHE A 33 4.11 4.65 0.42
CA PHE A 33 3.86 3.71 1.51
C PHE A 33 5.14 2.92 1.77
N VAL A 34 5.78 3.17 2.91
CA VAL A 34 6.95 2.42 3.36
C VAL A 34 6.45 1.28 4.23
N VAL A 35 6.64 0.05 3.77
CA VAL A 35 6.23 -1.16 4.50
C VAL A 35 7.45 -1.93 4.97
N ASP A 36 7.34 -2.50 6.16
CA ASP A 36 8.43 -3.19 6.84
C ASP A 36 8.74 -4.55 6.22
N ASP A 37 7.70 -5.20 5.71
CA ASP A 37 7.76 -6.49 5.05
C ASP A 37 6.63 -6.60 4.01
N ILE A 38 6.98 -6.63 2.73
CA ILE A 38 6.03 -6.80 1.62
C ILE A 38 5.46 -8.22 1.57
N TYR A 39 6.11 -9.19 2.23
CA TYR A 39 5.69 -10.59 2.27
C TYR A 39 5.11 -10.99 3.62
N ALA A 40 4.73 -10.02 4.46
CA ALA A 40 4.19 -10.28 5.80
C ALA A 40 3.03 -11.28 5.80
N ASN A 41 2.16 -11.24 4.78
CA ASN A 41 1.05 -12.16 4.61
C ASN A 41 1.48 -13.65 4.46
N PHE A 42 2.72 -13.91 4.05
CA PHE A 42 3.25 -15.26 3.92
C PHE A 42 3.95 -15.74 5.20
N LEU A 43 4.13 -14.90 6.22
CA LEU A 43 4.89 -15.23 7.42
C LEU A 43 4.37 -16.53 8.07
N GLY A 44 5.25 -17.54 8.16
CA GLY A 44 4.92 -18.86 8.70
C GLY A 44 4.53 -19.91 7.65
N LEU A 45 4.41 -19.53 6.38
CA LEU A 45 4.21 -20.44 5.26
C LEU A 45 5.55 -20.85 4.60
N PRO A 46 5.63 -22.04 3.98
CA PRO A 46 6.82 -22.47 3.23
C PRO A 46 7.23 -21.52 2.09
N GLU A 47 6.27 -20.81 1.52
CA GLU A 47 6.46 -19.88 0.41
C GLU A 47 7.01 -18.51 0.85
N TYR A 48 7.15 -18.27 2.16
CA TYR A 48 7.68 -17.01 2.68
C TYR A 48 9.18 -16.87 2.32
N PRO A 49 9.54 -15.88 1.48
CA PRO A 49 10.93 -15.70 1.05
C PRO A 49 11.80 -15.05 2.14
N GLY A 50 11.22 -14.67 3.28
CA GLY A 50 11.85 -13.87 4.32
C GLY A 50 11.42 -12.41 4.26
N ARG A 51 11.79 -11.67 5.32
CA ARG A 51 11.39 -10.28 5.51
C ARG A 51 12.02 -9.39 4.43
N GLN A 52 11.18 -8.67 3.68
CA GLN A 52 11.65 -7.72 2.69
C GLN A 52 10.91 -6.39 2.84
N SER A 53 11.61 -5.37 3.33
CA SER A 53 11.07 -4.01 3.34
C SER A 53 10.90 -3.48 1.91
N GLY A 54 9.86 -2.66 1.70
CA GLY A 54 9.50 -2.17 0.38
C GLY A 54 8.80 -0.82 0.42
N VAL A 55 8.81 -0.14 -0.72
CA VAL A 55 8.14 1.15 -0.90
C VAL A 55 7.21 1.07 -2.10
N ILE A 56 5.93 1.36 -1.88
CA ILE A 56 4.96 1.57 -2.96
C ILE A 56 4.81 3.06 -3.14
N ARG A 57 5.18 3.55 -4.32
CA ARG A 57 5.18 4.96 -4.67
C ARG A 57 4.09 5.24 -5.68
N LEU A 58 3.20 6.17 -5.36
CA LEU A 58 2.16 6.68 -6.23
C LEU A 58 2.61 8.05 -6.75
N GLU A 59 2.55 8.25 -8.06
CA GLU A 59 2.96 9.47 -8.75
C GLU A 59 1.79 10.15 -9.45
N GLY A 60 1.86 11.48 -9.61
CA GLY A 60 0.77 12.27 -10.18
C GLY A 60 -0.46 12.28 -9.26
N VAL A 61 -0.23 12.31 -7.94
CA VAL A 61 -1.27 12.33 -6.92
C VAL A 61 -2.07 13.62 -7.04
N SER A 62 -3.37 13.48 -7.31
CA SER A 62 -4.30 14.59 -7.51
C SER A 62 -5.30 14.75 -6.38
N HIS A 63 -5.51 13.70 -5.58
CA HIS A 63 -6.43 13.71 -4.44
C HIS A 63 -5.94 12.76 -3.35
N VAL A 64 -6.06 13.20 -2.09
CA VAL A 64 -5.80 12.38 -0.90
C VAL A 64 -6.88 12.65 0.15
N GLU A 65 -7.59 11.60 0.58
CA GLU A 65 -8.57 11.65 1.68
C GLU A 65 -8.04 10.82 2.85
N PHE A 66 -7.89 11.46 4.02
CA PHE A 66 -7.54 10.80 5.28
C PHE A 66 -8.78 10.66 6.16
N ALA A 67 -9.13 9.42 6.49
CA ALA A 67 -10.12 9.12 7.51
C ALA A 67 -9.52 8.08 8.47
N VAL A 68 -8.53 8.51 9.25
CA VAL A 68 -7.78 7.68 10.19
C VAL A 68 -7.79 8.34 11.56
N GLU A 69 -8.24 7.60 12.57
CA GLU A 69 -8.08 7.95 13.97
C GLU A 69 -7.14 6.93 14.61
N ALA A 70 -5.89 7.32 14.87
CA ALA A 70 -4.88 6.44 15.43
C ALA A 70 -4.64 6.77 16.91
N SER A 71 -5.05 5.86 17.80
CA SER A 71 -4.64 5.86 19.22
C SER A 71 -3.57 4.81 19.51
N GLN A 72 -3.21 3.99 18.52
CA GLN A 72 -2.27 2.86 18.58
C GLN A 72 -1.53 2.70 17.24
N GLU A 73 -0.56 1.76 17.18
CA GLU A 73 0.14 1.40 15.93
C GLU A 73 -0.85 0.87 14.87
N LEU A 74 -0.73 1.40 13.64
CA LEU A 74 -1.58 0.99 12.52
C LEU A 74 -0.91 -0.12 11.72
N LYS A 75 -1.68 -1.17 11.41
CA LYS A 75 -1.29 -2.20 10.45
C LYS A 75 -2.03 -1.97 9.15
N LEU A 76 -1.36 -2.15 8.01
CA LEU A 76 -2.04 -2.17 6.73
C LEU A 76 -2.91 -3.43 6.71
N PHE A 77 -4.22 -3.22 6.68
CA PHE A 77 -5.17 -4.31 6.56
C PHE A 77 -5.28 -4.71 5.09
N GLU A 78 -5.53 -3.73 4.22
CA GLU A 78 -5.66 -3.93 2.78
C GLU A 78 -5.15 -2.71 2.04
N LEU A 79 -4.42 -2.91 0.94
CA LEU A 79 -4.25 -1.89 -0.09
C LEU A 79 -4.89 -2.43 -1.38
N LEU A 80 -5.93 -1.77 -1.86
CA LEU A 80 -6.72 -2.23 -3.01
C LEU A 80 -7.03 -1.06 -3.95
N PRO A 81 -7.18 -1.29 -5.27
CA PRO A 81 -7.82 -0.31 -6.13
C PRO A 81 -9.26 -0.05 -5.68
N ALA A 82 -9.77 1.16 -5.94
CA ALA A 82 -11.19 1.44 -5.78
C ALA A 82 -11.99 0.70 -6.87
N GLU A 83 -13.14 0.12 -6.50
CA GLU A 83 -13.96 -0.69 -7.40
C GLU A 83 -14.42 0.07 -8.66
N ASP A 84 -14.69 1.38 -8.53
CA ASP A 84 -15.22 2.21 -9.61
C ASP A 84 -14.18 3.11 -10.30
N HIS A 85 -12.95 3.15 -9.77
CA HIS A 85 -11.91 4.09 -10.21
C HIS A 85 -10.53 3.41 -10.28
N ALA A 86 -10.10 3.01 -11.48
CA ALA A 86 -8.74 2.50 -11.75
C ALA A 86 -7.63 3.51 -11.39
N ASP A 87 -8.04 4.78 -11.31
CA ASP A 87 -7.49 5.95 -10.67
C ASP A 87 -6.91 5.91 -9.28
N GLU A 88 -7.54 5.06 -8.46
CA GLU A 88 -7.72 5.32 -7.05
C GLU A 88 -7.33 4.05 -6.28
N VAL A 89 -6.62 4.24 -5.18
CA VAL A 89 -6.35 3.18 -4.22
C VAL A 89 -6.91 3.54 -2.87
N VAL A 90 -7.36 2.52 -2.17
CA VAL A 90 -7.84 2.58 -0.81
C VAL A 90 -6.90 1.74 0.05
N ALA A 91 -6.16 2.41 0.93
CA ALA A 91 -5.43 1.77 2.01
C ALA A 91 -6.36 1.71 3.24
N LYS A 92 -6.67 0.53 3.74
CA LYS A 92 -7.40 0.30 4.99
C LYS A 92 -6.43 -0.10 6.07
N PHE A 93 -6.67 0.40 7.29
CA PHE A 93 -5.81 0.16 8.44
C PHE A 93 -6.58 -0.51 9.58
N SER A 94 -5.88 -1.32 10.38
CA SER A 94 -6.36 -1.90 11.64
C SER A 94 -5.69 -1.18 12.82
N PRO A 95 -6.41 -0.85 13.91
CA PRO A 95 -7.79 -1.24 14.24
C PRO A 95 -8.90 -0.44 13.54
N GLY A 96 -8.55 0.61 12.81
CA GLY A 96 -9.49 1.35 11.99
C GLY A 96 -8.83 2.47 11.19
N GLY A 97 -9.49 2.89 10.13
CA GLY A 97 -9.09 4.01 9.31
C GLY A 97 -8.89 3.63 7.85
N ARG A 98 -9.01 4.64 6.98
CA ARG A 98 -8.75 4.50 5.54
C ARG A 98 -8.05 5.74 4.99
N VAL A 99 -7.27 5.51 3.95
CA VAL A 99 -6.71 6.56 3.10
C VAL A 99 -7.11 6.25 1.67
N ARG A 100 -7.68 7.24 0.97
CA ARG A 100 -7.98 7.15 -0.46
C ARG A 100 -7.06 8.07 -1.23
N ILE A 101 -6.46 7.58 -2.31
CA ILE A 101 -5.52 8.35 -3.12
C ILE A 101 -5.84 8.17 -4.59
N ARG A 102 -6.00 9.27 -5.32
CA ARG A 102 -6.01 9.25 -6.80
C ARG A 102 -4.63 9.58 -7.34
N TYR A 103 -4.17 8.82 -8.31
CA TYR A 103 -2.81 8.86 -8.84
C TYR A 103 -2.78 8.50 -10.32
N ALA A 104 -1.70 8.88 -11.01
CA ALA A 104 -1.52 8.61 -12.43
C ALA A 104 -0.69 7.33 -12.69
N ALA A 105 0.29 7.05 -11.83
CA ALA A 105 1.18 5.90 -11.97
C ALA A 105 1.63 5.37 -10.61
N ALA A 106 1.97 4.08 -10.56
CA ALA A 106 2.51 3.43 -9.38
C ALA A 106 3.84 2.74 -9.71
N ILE A 107 4.78 2.87 -8.78
CA ILE A 107 6.07 2.18 -8.78
C ILE A 107 6.11 1.32 -7.52
N TYR A 108 6.48 0.07 -7.68
CA TYR A 108 6.54 -0.92 -6.60
C TYR A 108 7.74 -1.84 -6.81
N PRO A 109 8.23 -2.50 -5.74
CA PRO A 109 9.40 -3.36 -5.84
C PRO A 109 9.22 -4.43 -6.92
N SER A 110 10.22 -4.57 -7.77
CA SER A 110 10.29 -5.62 -8.78
C SER A 110 10.70 -6.93 -8.11
N SER A 111 9.78 -7.54 -7.37
CA SER A 111 10.00 -8.87 -6.82
C SER A 111 8.74 -9.71 -7.02
N LEU A 112 8.72 -10.37 -8.17
CA LEU A 112 7.94 -11.57 -8.42
C LEU A 112 8.96 -12.70 -8.50
N ILE A 113 9.00 -13.54 -7.46
CA ILE A 113 9.48 -14.91 -7.61
C ILE A 113 8.27 -15.72 -8.06
#